data_AF-A0AAN7EYV6-F1
#
_entry.id   AF-A0AAN7EYV6-F1
#
_cell.length_a   1.000
_cell.length_b   1.000
_cell.length_c   1.000
_cell.angle_alpha   90.00
_cell.angle_beta   90.00
_cell.angle_gamma   90.00
#
_symmetry.space_group_name_H-M   'P 1'
#
loop_
_entity.id
_entity.type
_entity.pdbx_description
1 polymer ?
#
loop_
_entity_poly.entity_id
_entity_poly.type
_entity_poly.pdbx_seq_one_letter_code
_entity_poly.pdbx_strand_id
1 'polypeptide(L)'
;MEEPLLPSVSEQRSETATEKEGGKWSSYQYVGRTGSTIPTASLAGTEVSVEEIRTAGSFSDHYPPSIHAALVSSPEPDPNVQAIVYQGGYGGEYGGTGTTTDFQSQILDEVEIRELLIDHVGHRCCWGSRPARTWKIHTVEDCNVYVGTLDTFIEERELITETEAYLGGNIDGKDNGPELGIWELDLRSQFPLLFTSYEESRAKIPHSETIEKCSGCDGRGNIVCPTCNANQEPGFFKENQMTECPACYGRGLIAHRDGSDTKCVKCNGKGKIPCATCASRGLIKCETCNAGGSLRSHKVAIVRWKTLSTRKVSATSGAASVPDEVFHRAKGVQLCNTQAYQCTPAFFADSFSLNKFSSEVIAERAPVPPSARVICERHTISVVPVTRVTMSHRNRSFSFYIIGFSREVYLKDYYPSRFCWGLCPCLEWLKL
;
A
#
# COMPACT_ATOMS: atom_id res chain seq x y z
N MET A 1 -39.79 52.10 45.48
CA MET A 1 -39.89 51.60 44.09
C MET A 1 -38.74 50.61 43.93
N GLU A 2 -38.92 49.57 43.10
CA GLU A 2 -38.07 48.35 43.04
C GLU A 2 -38.34 47.33 44.16
N GLU A 3 -38.22 46.05 43.80
CA GLU A 3 -38.88 44.89 44.44
C GLU A 3 -37.93 44.03 45.32
N PRO A 4 -38.44 43.29 46.33
CA PRO A 4 -37.60 42.52 47.24
C PRO A 4 -37.72 40.97 47.12
N LEU A 5 -36.54 40.33 47.16
CA LEU A 5 -36.14 39.24 48.07
C LEU A 5 -36.76 37.82 48.03
N LEU A 6 -35.82 36.85 47.96
CA LEU A 6 -35.89 35.47 48.50
C LEU A 6 -36.11 35.47 50.03
N PRO A 7 -36.60 34.38 50.68
CA PRO A 7 -35.73 33.24 51.07
C PRO A 7 -36.44 31.85 51.10
N SER A 8 -35.74 30.70 51.11
CA SER A 8 -35.37 29.90 52.31
C SER A 8 -35.45 28.37 51.96
N VAL A 9 -34.91 27.35 52.67
CA VAL A 9 -33.82 27.17 53.68
C VAL A 9 -33.45 25.67 53.80
N SER A 10 -32.18 25.38 54.19
CA SER A 10 -31.60 24.11 54.75
C SER A 10 -31.82 22.71 54.11
N GLU A 11 -30.68 22.07 53.82
CA GLU A 11 -30.23 20.72 54.25
C GLU A 11 -31.26 19.68 54.76
N GLN A 12 -31.23 18.44 54.23
CA GLN A 12 -30.67 17.27 54.96
C GLN A 12 -30.54 15.99 54.09
N ARG A 13 -29.95 14.94 54.69
CA ARG A 13 -29.36 13.74 54.07
C ARG A 13 -29.97 12.46 54.66
N SER A 14 -30.57 11.61 53.85
CA SER A 14 -30.80 10.16 54.06
C SER A 14 -31.45 9.58 52.78
N GLU A 15 -30.98 8.50 52.15
CA GLU A 15 -30.87 7.08 52.54
C GLU A 15 -32.17 6.24 52.42
N THR A 16 -32.04 5.15 51.64
CA THR A 16 -32.83 3.89 51.62
C THR A 16 -34.19 3.76 50.90
N ALA A 17 -34.16 2.89 49.88
CA ALA A 17 -35.03 1.72 49.64
C ALA A 17 -36.53 1.86 49.27
N THR A 18 -36.88 1.44 48.04
CA THR A 18 -37.94 0.45 47.67
C THR A 18 -37.83 0.23 46.14
N GLU A 19 -37.52 -0.95 45.60
CA GLU A 19 -38.29 -2.21 45.44
C GLU A 19 -39.35 -2.24 44.32
N LYS A 20 -39.35 -3.37 43.56
CA LYS A 20 -40.37 -3.87 42.60
C LYS A 20 -40.52 -3.05 41.31
N GLU A 21 -40.76 -3.64 40.12
CA GLU A 21 -41.02 -5.00 39.62
C GLU A 21 -40.19 -5.19 38.32
N GLY A 22 -39.98 -6.35 37.69
CA GLY A 22 -40.60 -7.67 37.76
C GLY A 22 -40.56 -8.26 36.34
N GLY A 23 -40.01 -9.46 36.14
CA GLY A 23 -39.85 -10.04 34.78
C GLY A 23 -39.00 -11.30 34.78
N LYS A 24 -39.64 -12.47 34.65
CA LYS A 24 -39.07 -13.78 34.97
C LYS A 24 -39.28 -14.75 33.81
N TRP A 25 -38.19 -15.25 33.22
CA TRP A 25 -37.98 -16.64 32.75
C TRP A 25 -36.49 -16.78 32.31
N SER A 26 -35.70 -17.70 32.85
CA SER A 26 -35.73 -19.17 32.70
C SER A 26 -35.36 -19.59 31.26
N SER A 27 -34.44 -20.52 30.99
CA SER A 27 -33.43 -21.23 31.79
C SER A 27 -32.70 -22.19 30.86
N TYR A 28 -31.38 -22.33 30.94
CA TYR A 28 -30.70 -23.63 30.78
C TYR A 28 -29.28 -23.54 31.37
N GLN A 29 -29.05 -24.31 32.43
CA GLN A 29 -27.71 -24.64 32.91
C GLN A 29 -27.41 -26.08 32.51
N TYR A 30 -26.19 -26.36 32.05
CA TYR A 30 -25.50 -27.51 32.58
C TYR A 30 -24.05 -27.18 32.94
N VAL A 31 -23.66 -27.73 34.08
CA VAL A 31 -22.55 -27.36 34.94
C VAL A 31 -21.21 -27.88 34.41
N GLY A 32 -20.14 -27.13 34.66
CA GLY A 32 -18.75 -27.55 34.39
C GLY A 32 -17.77 -26.79 35.29
N ARG A 33 -17.94 -26.89 36.61
CA ARG A 33 -17.21 -26.07 37.61
C ARG A 33 -15.89 -26.74 38.02
N THR A 34 -14.76 -26.18 37.60
CA THR A 34 -13.49 -26.32 38.31
C THR A 34 -12.93 -24.92 38.59
N GLY A 35 -12.79 -24.58 39.87
CA GLY A 35 -12.18 -23.31 40.26
C GLY A 35 -10.67 -23.47 40.39
N SER A 36 -9.93 -22.43 40.01
CA SER A 36 -8.61 -22.17 40.58
C SER A 36 -8.50 -20.69 40.92
N THR A 37 -7.93 -20.43 42.09
CA THR A 37 -7.81 -19.11 42.71
C THR A 37 -6.81 -18.21 41.98
N ILE A 38 -7.13 -16.93 41.84
CA ILE A 38 -6.22 -15.88 41.37
C ILE A 38 -5.11 -15.65 42.41
N PRO A 39 -3.82 -15.77 42.07
CA PRO A 39 -2.74 -15.16 42.82
C PRO A 39 -2.42 -13.80 42.18
N THR A 40 -2.85 -12.71 42.82
CA THR A 40 -2.40 -11.37 42.44
C THR A 40 -0.95 -11.18 42.90
N ALA A 41 0.00 -11.34 41.99
CA ALA A 41 1.41 -11.01 42.21
C ALA A 41 1.96 -10.26 40.98
N SER A 42 2.75 -9.22 41.23
CA SER A 42 3.16 -8.20 40.25
C SER A 42 3.96 -8.74 39.07
N LEU A 43 3.75 -8.16 37.89
CA LEU A 43 4.57 -8.42 36.70
C LEU A 43 6.03 -8.00 36.94
N ALA A 44 6.94 -8.95 36.75
CA ALA A 44 8.26 -8.71 36.16
C ALA A 44 8.26 -9.38 34.78
N GLY A 45 8.96 -8.79 33.81
CA GLY A 45 8.88 -9.24 32.41
C GLY A 45 9.36 -10.68 32.24
N THR A 46 8.49 -11.56 31.73
CA THR A 46 8.87 -12.92 31.35
C THR A 46 9.65 -12.88 30.04
N GLU A 47 10.96 -13.07 30.12
CA GLU A 47 11.85 -13.20 28.98
C GLU A 47 11.65 -14.60 28.35
N VAL A 48 11.29 -14.63 27.07
CA VAL A 48 11.05 -15.87 26.29
C VAL A 48 12.38 -16.59 26.06
N SER A 49 12.45 -17.86 26.41
CA SER A 49 13.73 -18.60 26.39
C SER A 49 14.12 -19.06 24.99
N VAL A 50 15.43 -19.29 24.75
CA VAL A 50 15.94 -19.74 23.44
C VAL A 50 15.37 -21.11 23.06
N GLU A 51 15.10 -21.98 24.03
CA GLU A 51 14.45 -23.29 23.84
C GLU A 51 13.00 -23.15 23.33
N GLU A 52 12.25 -22.14 23.80
CA GLU A 52 10.88 -21.81 23.39
C GLU A 52 10.79 -21.41 21.89
N ILE A 53 11.88 -20.81 21.37
CA ILE A 53 12.02 -20.47 19.95
C ILE A 53 12.25 -21.74 19.11
N ARG A 54 12.88 -22.79 19.66
CA ARG A 54 13.17 -24.04 18.94
C ARG A 54 11.95 -24.96 18.84
N THR A 55 11.07 -25.00 19.86
CA THR A 55 9.83 -25.79 19.79
C THR A 55 8.82 -25.19 18.81
N ALA A 56 8.70 -23.87 18.72
CA ALA A 56 7.78 -23.20 17.80
C ALA A 56 8.03 -23.53 16.32
N GLY A 57 9.29 -23.75 15.90
CA GLY A 57 9.64 -24.09 14.52
C GLY A 57 9.43 -25.55 14.13
N SER A 58 9.06 -26.43 15.06
CA SER A 58 9.10 -27.90 14.87
C SER A 58 7.74 -28.56 14.59
N PHE A 59 6.67 -27.78 14.39
CA PHE A 59 5.32 -28.29 14.13
C PHE A 59 4.77 -27.80 12.79
N SER A 60 5.16 -28.47 11.70
CA SER A 60 4.48 -28.40 10.41
C SER A 60 3.76 -29.71 10.17
N ASP A 61 2.44 -29.73 10.28
CA ASP A 61 1.66 -30.84 9.77
C ASP A 61 0.17 -30.51 9.54
N HIS A 62 -0.42 -31.15 8.51
CA HIS A 62 -1.85 -31.12 8.09
C HIS A 62 -2.38 -29.86 7.38
N TYR A 63 -2.26 -29.88 6.05
CA TYR A 63 -2.90 -28.96 5.10
C TYR A 63 -4.30 -29.48 4.68
N PRO A 64 -5.38 -28.67 4.74
CA PRO A 64 -6.66 -28.98 4.09
C PRO A 64 -6.77 -28.32 2.70
N PRO A 65 -7.10 -29.05 1.62
CA PRO A 65 -7.22 -28.47 0.28
C PRO A 65 -8.64 -27.95 -0.02
N SER A 66 -8.77 -26.65 -0.27
CA SER A 66 -9.77 -25.97 -1.11
C SER A 66 -9.52 -24.47 -0.95
N ILE A 67 -9.27 -23.69 -2.01
CA ILE A 67 -10.07 -23.51 -3.22
C ILE A 67 -9.17 -23.65 -4.49
N HIS A 68 -9.76 -23.92 -5.67
CA HIS A 68 -9.11 -24.08 -7.00
C HIS A 68 -8.57 -25.48 -7.40
N ALA A 69 -9.01 -26.56 -6.75
CA ALA A 69 -8.76 -27.92 -7.23
C ALA A 69 -9.72 -28.34 -8.38
N ALA A 70 -9.61 -27.69 -9.56
CA ALA A 70 -10.19 -28.20 -10.81
C ALA A 70 -9.56 -27.55 -12.08
N LEU A 71 -9.16 -28.41 -13.02
CA LEU A 71 -8.86 -28.10 -14.43
C LEU A 71 -7.54 -27.37 -14.78
N VAL A 72 -6.41 -28.04 -14.55
CA VAL A 72 -5.35 -28.13 -15.58
C VAL A 72 -4.94 -29.61 -15.70
N SER A 73 -5.18 -30.22 -16.86
CA SER A 73 -4.76 -31.60 -17.17
C SER A 73 -3.74 -31.57 -18.32
N SER A 74 -2.50 -31.99 -18.07
CA SER A 74 -1.43 -32.25 -19.05
C SER A 74 -0.18 -32.79 -18.31
N PRO A 75 0.71 -33.58 -18.95
CA PRO A 75 0.73 -35.03 -18.78
C PRO A 75 1.85 -35.55 -17.87
N GLU A 76 1.74 -36.83 -17.50
CA GLU A 76 2.68 -37.57 -16.65
C GLU A 76 4.09 -37.69 -17.27
N PRO A 77 5.15 -37.63 -16.43
CA PRO A 77 6.39 -38.33 -16.65
C PRO A 77 6.42 -39.66 -15.85
N ASP A 78 6.89 -40.72 -16.52
CA ASP A 78 6.99 -42.11 -16.02
C ASP A 78 7.91 -42.21 -14.78
N PRO A 79 7.64 -43.08 -13.79
CA PRO A 79 8.28 -43.01 -12.48
C PRO A 79 9.56 -43.87 -12.41
N ASN A 80 10.70 -43.25 -12.12
CA ASN A 80 11.82 -43.98 -11.56
C ASN A 80 12.71 -43.12 -10.64
N VAL A 81 12.63 -43.41 -9.34
CA VAL A 81 13.75 -43.73 -8.42
C VAL A 81 13.27 -43.50 -6.98
N GLN A 82 12.73 -44.58 -6.41
CA GLN A 82 12.93 -45.05 -5.03
C GLN A 82 12.74 -44.06 -3.87
N ALA A 83 11.57 -44.17 -3.24
CA ALA A 83 11.38 -43.82 -1.84
C ALA A 83 12.32 -44.62 -0.92
N ILE A 84 12.82 -44.00 0.16
CA ILE A 84 13.51 -44.70 1.25
C ILE A 84 12.61 -44.66 2.49
N VAL A 85 12.48 -45.84 3.10
CA VAL A 85 11.54 -46.18 4.17
C VAL A 85 12.01 -45.63 5.52
N TYR A 86 11.06 -45.15 6.33
CA TYR A 86 11.29 -44.83 7.73
C TYR A 86 11.34 -46.12 8.57
N GLN A 87 12.49 -46.45 9.16
CA GLN A 87 12.64 -47.53 10.14
C GLN A 87 13.31 -47.01 11.41
N GLY A 88 12.60 -47.10 12.54
CA GLY A 88 13.16 -46.86 13.86
C GLY A 88 13.94 -48.08 14.37
N GLY A 89 15.05 -47.84 15.07
CA GLY A 89 15.86 -48.88 15.69
C GLY A 89 16.83 -48.28 16.72
N TYR A 90 16.98 -48.95 17.86
CA TYR A 90 17.80 -48.50 18.99
C TYR A 90 19.31 -48.76 18.79
N GLY A 91 20.12 -47.81 19.26
CA GLY A 91 21.39 -48.09 19.95
C GLY A 91 22.67 -48.21 19.10
N GLY A 92 23.67 -47.38 19.41
CA GLY A 92 25.04 -47.54 18.93
C GLY A 92 25.81 -46.21 18.88
N GLU A 93 26.68 -45.97 19.86
CA GLU A 93 27.69 -44.90 19.77
C GLU A 93 28.69 -45.23 18.64
N TYR A 94 29.03 -44.27 17.77
CA TYR A 94 30.39 -43.91 17.36
C TYR A 94 30.34 -42.58 16.60
N GLY A 95 31.36 -41.74 16.77
CA GLY A 95 31.32 -40.33 16.37
C GLY A 95 31.36 -40.08 14.86
N GLY A 96 30.51 -39.15 14.39
CA GLY A 96 30.54 -38.58 13.05
C GLY A 96 30.00 -37.15 13.07
N THR A 97 30.90 -36.16 13.00
CA THR A 97 30.54 -34.74 12.98
C THR A 97 29.96 -34.34 11.62
N GLY A 98 28.67 -34.01 11.56
CA GLY A 98 28.04 -33.44 10.36
C GLY A 98 26.57 -33.10 10.57
N THR A 99 26.14 -31.95 10.03
CA THR A 99 24.74 -31.52 9.83
C THR A 99 23.84 -31.40 11.07
N THR A 100 24.27 -30.61 12.06
CA THR A 100 23.38 -29.83 12.96
C THR A 100 23.83 -28.36 13.08
N THR A 101 24.28 -27.78 11.97
CA THR A 101 24.47 -26.33 11.80
C THR A 101 23.20 -25.71 11.21
N ASP A 102 22.86 -24.51 11.69
CA ASP A 102 21.81 -23.56 11.21
C ASP A 102 20.63 -23.26 12.16
N PHE A 103 20.67 -23.71 13.43
CA PHE A 103 19.82 -23.17 14.51
C PHE A 103 20.57 -22.80 15.80
N GLN A 104 21.90 -22.63 15.72
CA GLN A 104 22.61 -21.92 16.77
C GLN A 104 22.32 -20.42 16.65
N SER A 105 21.79 -19.83 17.73
CA SER A 105 22.04 -18.41 18.02
C SER A 105 23.55 -18.20 17.92
N GLN A 106 23.98 -17.39 16.96
CA GLN A 106 25.38 -17.01 16.86
C GLN A 106 25.68 -16.07 18.01
N ILE A 107 26.15 -16.64 19.13
CA ILE A 107 26.68 -15.89 20.27
C ILE A 107 27.86 -15.09 19.72
N LEU A 108 27.62 -13.79 19.47
CA LEU A 108 28.63 -12.89 18.94
C LEU A 108 29.75 -12.77 19.97
N ASP A 109 30.99 -13.06 19.57
CA ASP A 109 32.12 -12.95 20.47
C ASP A 109 32.59 -11.48 20.63
N GLU A 110 33.47 -11.21 21.60
CA GLU A 110 33.96 -9.84 21.82
C GLU A 110 34.73 -9.28 20.61
N VAL A 111 35.38 -10.13 19.80
CA VAL A 111 36.14 -9.69 18.62
C VAL A 111 35.17 -9.22 17.54
N GLU A 112 34.17 -10.04 17.22
CA GLU A 112 33.14 -9.78 16.22
C GLU A 112 32.29 -8.55 16.59
N ILE A 113 31.88 -8.42 17.85
CA ILE A 113 31.18 -7.22 18.37
C ILE A 113 32.02 -5.95 18.19
N ARG A 114 33.34 -6.03 18.43
CA ARG A 114 34.25 -4.89 18.25
C ARG A 114 34.46 -4.56 16.79
N GLU A 115 34.63 -5.56 15.93
CA GLU A 115 34.84 -5.36 14.49
C GLU A 115 33.63 -4.68 13.83
N LEU A 116 32.42 -5.17 14.11
CA LEU A 116 31.17 -4.54 13.65
C LEU A 116 31.04 -3.08 14.09
N LEU A 117 31.38 -2.78 15.35
CA LEU A 117 31.37 -1.39 15.85
C LEU A 117 32.48 -0.53 15.21
N ILE A 118 33.69 -1.09 15.02
CA ILE A 118 34.82 -0.37 14.40
C ILE A 118 34.48 -0.01 12.96
N ASP A 119 33.87 -0.92 12.21
CA ASP A 119 33.43 -0.68 10.84
C ASP A 119 32.35 0.42 10.79
N HIS A 120 31.29 0.29 11.59
CA HIS A 120 30.23 1.30 11.67
C HIS A 120 30.74 2.70 12.06
N VAL A 121 31.70 2.77 12.99
CA VAL A 121 32.35 4.01 13.42
C VAL A 121 33.25 4.56 12.31
N GLY A 122 33.97 3.70 11.59
CA GLY A 122 34.86 4.10 10.48
C GLY A 122 34.14 4.79 9.33
N HIS A 123 32.90 4.39 9.07
CA HIS A 123 32.04 5.02 8.06
C HIS A 123 31.49 6.40 8.46
N ARG A 124 31.70 6.87 9.69
CA ARG A 124 31.16 8.16 10.19
C ARG A 124 32.28 9.18 10.43
N CYS A 125 32.24 10.26 9.66
CA CYS A 125 33.18 11.37 9.84
C CYS A 125 33.16 11.90 11.29
N CYS A 126 34.33 12.32 11.78
CA CYS A 126 34.54 12.85 13.13
C CYS A 126 34.32 11.86 14.29
N TRP A 127 34.03 10.57 14.05
CA TRP A 127 33.94 9.59 15.13
C TRP A 127 35.28 8.89 15.30
N GLY A 128 35.96 9.12 16.43
CA GLY A 128 37.27 8.54 16.70
C GLY A 128 37.15 7.07 17.12
N SER A 129 37.91 6.15 16.51
CA SER A 129 37.81 4.70 16.73
C SER A 129 38.22 4.20 18.14
N ARG A 130 38.73 5.08 19.01
CA ARG A 130 39.28 4.69 20.32
C ARG A 130 38.27 4.03 21.27
N PRO A 131 37.02 4.51 21.43
CA PRO A 131 36.04 3.82 22.26
C PRO A 131 35.72 2.41 21.77
N ALA A 132 35.51 2.23 20.46
CA ALA A 132 35.25 0.91 19.88
C ALA A 132 36.40 -0.08 20.12
N ARG A 133 37.65 0.40 19.99
CA ARG A 133 38.85 -0.43 20.17
C ARG A 133 39.24 -0.69 21.63
N THR A 134 38.98 0.22 22.56
CA THR A 134 39.62 0.16 23.90
C THR A 134 38.68 0.29 25.09
N TRP A 135 37.38 0.57 24.92
CA TRP A 135 36.44 0.50 26.04
C TRP A 135 36.12 -0.96 26.35
N LYS A 136 35.80 -1.27 27.61
CA LYS A 136 35.42 -2.63 28.00
C LYS A 136 33.97 -2.87 27.61
N ILE A 137 33.66 -4.04 27.05
CA ILE A 137 32.28 -4.52 27.00
C ILE A 137 31.86 -4.82 28.45
N HIS A 138 30.73 -4.26 28.88
CA HIS A 138 30.23 -4.35 30.24
C HIS A 138 29.01 -5.28 30.33
N THR A 139 28.08 -5.15 29.38
CA THR A 139 26.98 -6.11 29.18
C THR A 139 26.78 -6.38 27.69
N VAL A 140 26.34 -7.62 27.41
CA VAL A 140 25.80 -8.09 26.13
C VAL A 140 24.46 -8.71 26.48
N GLU A 141 23.38 -8.22 25.90
CA GLU A 141 22.00 -8.57 26.27
C GLU A 141 21.20 -8.89 25.00
N ASP A 142 20.61 -10.09 24.93
CA ASP A 142 19.75 -10.47 23.81
C ASP A 142 18.35 -9.88 23.99
N CYS A 143 18.05 -8.91 23.14
CA CYS A 143 16.89 -8.03 23.19
C CYS A 143 15.94 -8.30 22.01
N ASN A 144 15.74 -9.57 21.66
CA ASN A 144 14.99 -10.01 20.47
C ASN A 144 13.67 -9.24 20.26
N VAL A 145 13.37 -8.94 19.00
CA VAL A 145 12.23 -8.13 18.59
C VAL A 145 11.31 -8.93 17.68
N TYR A 146 10.03 -8.98 18.01
CA TYR A 146 9.03 -9.64 17.17
C TYR A 146 8.41 -8.64 16.20
N VAL A 147 8.27 -9.05 14.95
CA VAL A 147 7.70 -8.23 13.88
C VAL A 147 6.59 -9.02 13.21
N GLY A 148 5.39 -8.47 13.27
CA GLY A 148 4.18 -9.08 12.72
C GLY A 148 3.66 -8.28 11.55
N THR A 149 3.28 -8.96 10.46
CA THR A 149 2.64 -8.37 9.29
C THR A 149 1.34 -9.09 8.97
N LEU A 150 0.31 -8.32 8.64
CA LEU A 150 -0.91 -8.81 7.99
C LEU A 150 -1.02 -8.13 6.63
N ASP A 151 -0.77 -8.92 5.58
CA ASP A 151 -0.97 -8.50 4.19
C ASP A 151 -2.37 -8.94 3.75
N THR A 152 -3.28 -8.00 3.49
CA THR A 152 -4.59 -8.24 2.90
C THR A 152 -4.53 -7.91 1.41
N PHE A 153 -4.55 -8.93 0.55
CA PHE A 153 -4.54 -8.79 -0.90
C PHE A 153 -5.97 -8.59 -1.42
N ILE A 154 -6.19 -7.48 -2.11
CA ILE A 154 -7.52 -7.05 -2.57
C ILE A 154 -7.55 -6.79 -4.07
N GLU A 155 -8.72 -7.00 -4.66
CA GLU A 155 -9.07 -6.59 -6.01
C GLU A 155 -10.15 -5.51 -5.94
N GLU A 156 -9.92 -4.39 -6.62
CA GLU A 156 -10.84 -3.27 -6.74
C GLU A 156 -11.24 -3.10 -8.21
N ARG A 157 -12.53 -2.93 -8.50
CA ARG A 157 -13.02 -2.68 -9.86
C ARG A 157 -13.79 -1.37 -9.94
N GLU A 158 -13.44 -0.54 -10.92
CA GLU A 158 -14.07 0.75 -11.22
C GLU A 158 -14.61 0.74 -12.66
N LEU A 159 -15.84 1.26 -12.86
CA LEU A 159 -16.45 1.37 -14.18
C LEU A 159 -16.31 2.80 -14.70
N ILE A 160 -15.69 2.97 -15.87
CA ILE A 160 -15.66 4.23 -16.60
C ILE A 160 -16.35 4.10 -17.95
N THR A 161 -16.80 5.23 -18.51
CA THR A 161 -17.27 5.33 -19.90
C THR A 161 -16.25 6.12 -20.71
N GLU A 162 -15.72 5.52 -21.76
CA GLU A 162 -14.87 6.20 -22.75
C GLU A 162 -15.70 6.55 -23.99
N THR A 163 -15.52 7.77 -24.50
CA THR A 163 -16.30 8.30 -25.64
C THR A 163 -15.36 8.82 -26.73
N GLU A 164 -15.52 8.31 -27.94
CA GLU A 164 -14.71 8.65 -29.12
C GLU A 164 -15.56 9.13 -30.30
N ALA A 165 -14.93 9.77 -31.29
CA ALA A 165 -15.61 10.18 -32.52
C ALA A 165 -16.00 8.96 -33.36
N TYR A 166 -17.30 8.82 -33.69
CA TYR A 166 -17.76 7.68 -34.49
C TYR A 166 -17.55 7.94 -35.99
N LEU A 167 -16.64 7.18 -36.60
CA LEU A 167 -16.28 7.29 -38.03
C LEU A 167 -17.01 6.27 -38.93
N GLY A 168 -18.00 5.55 -38.38
CA GLY A 168 -18.64 4.41 -39.02
C GLY A 168 -17.99 3.06 -38.65
N GLY A 169 -18.70 1.97 -38.93
CA GLY A 169 -18.28 0.60 -38.63
C GLY A 169 -19.43 -0.24 -38.06
N ASN A 170 -19.11 -1.44 -37.59
CA ASN A 170 -20.00 -2.20 -36.71
C ASN A 170 -19.67 -1.87 -35.25
N ILE A 171 -20.68 -1.81 -34.39
CA ILE A 171 -20.49 -1.65 -32.95
C ILE A 171 -20.81 -2.94 -32.21
N ASP A 172 -20.17 -3.13 -31.07
CA ASP A 172 -20.53 -4.18 -30.11
C ASP A 172 -21.51 -3.65 -29.05
N GLY A 173 -22.75 -3.41 -29.48
CA GLY A 173 -23.82 -2.92 -28.62
C GLY A 173 -24.75 -4.01 -28.10
N LYS A 174 -25.81 -3.57 -27.40
CA LYS A 174 -26.80 -4.43 -26.74
C LYS A 174 -27.53 -5.42 -27.66
N ASP A 175 -27.53 -5.18 -28.98
CA ASP A 175 -28.13 -6.07 -29.97
C ASP A 175 -27.34 -7.39 -30.13
N ASN A 176 -26.05 -7.41 -29.74
CA ASN A 176 -25.20 -8.61 -29.79
C ASN A 176 -25.27 -9.45 -28.51
N GLY A 177 -25.80 -8.91 -27.41
CA GLY A 177 -25.89 -9.60 -26.12
C GLY A 177 -26.15 -8.66 -24.94
N PRO A 178 -26.45 -9.21 -23.75
CA PRO A 178 -26.55 -8.41 -22.53
C PRO A 178 -25.19 -7.87 -22.13
N GLU A 179 -25.16 -6.63 -21.64
CA GLU A 179 -23.96 -6.02 -21.05
C GLU A 179 -23.61 -6.75 -19.74
N LEU A 180 -22.35 -7.18 -19.60
CA LEU A 180 -21.87 -7.88 -18.39
C LEU A 180 -21.66 -6.92 -17.21
N GLY A 181 -21.99 -7.39 -16.01
CA GLY A 181 -21.64 -6.72 -14.77
C GLY A 181 -20.12 -6.67 -14.56
N ILE A 182 -19.62 -5.60 -13.93
CA ILE A 182 -18.18 -5.38 -13.76
C ILE A 182 -17.45 -6.54 -13.05
N TRP A 183 -18.13 -7.26 -12.16
CA TRP A 183 -17.62 -8.42 -11.43
C TRP A 183 -17.82 -9.77 -12.15
N GLU A 184 -18.54 -9.78 -13.28
CA GLU A 184 -18.78 -10.97 -14.12
C GLU A 184 -17.71 -11.13 -15.21
N LEU A 185 -16.88 -10.11 -15.43
CA LEU A 185 -15.74 -10.17 -16.35
C LEU A 185 -14.73 -11.24 -15.88
N ASP A 186 -14.43 -12.17 -16.78
CA ASP A 186 -13.35 -13.13 -16.63
C ASP A 186 -11.99 -12.46 -16.89
N LEU A 187 -11.21 -12.31 -15.83
CA LEU A 187 -9.88 -11.69 -15.85
C LEU A 187 -8.78 -12.68 -15.42
N ARG A 188 -9.04 -13.99 -15.47
CA ARG A 188 -8.10 -15.03 -15.02
C ARG A 188 -6.74 -14.97 -15.72
N SER A 189 -6.70 -14.55 -16.99
CA SER A 189 -5.46 -14.37 -17.77
C SER A 189 -4.68 -13.09 -17.42
N GLN A 190 -5.29 -12.18 -16.66
CA GLN A 190 -4.71 -10.91 -16.21
C GLN A 190 -4.49 -10.90 -14.69
N PHE A 191 -4.78 -12.02 -14.02
CA PHE A 191 -4.67 -12.12 -12.57
C PHE A 191 -3.18 -12.17 -12.17
N PRO A 192 -2.71 -11.26 -11.29
CA PRO A 192 -1.30 -11.14 -10.98
C PRO A 192 -0.83 -12.14 -9.91
N LEU A 193 0.46 -12.11 -9.60
CA LEU A 193 0.98 -12.86 -8.45
C LEU A 193 0.38 -12.31 -7.15
N LEU A 194 0.00 -13.23 -6.26
CA LEU A 194 -0.55 -12.89 -4.95
C LEU A 194 0.41 -12.01 -4.15
N PHE A 195 -0.16 -11.02 -3.49
CA PHE A 195 0.55 -10.02 -2.70
C PHE A 195 1.48 -9.08 -3.50
N THR A 196 1.24 -8.88 -4.80
CA THR A 196 1.83 -7.75 -5.55
C THR A 196 1.44 -6.42 -4.90
N SER A 197 2.38 -5.46 -4.86
CA SER A 197 2.14 -4.18 -4.20
C SER A 197 1.03 -3.38 -4.86
N TYR A 198 1.03 -3.35 -6.20
CA TYR A 198 0.03 -2.68 -7.03
C TYR A 198 0.15 -3.16 -8.48
N GLU A 199 -0.97 -3.51 -9.10
CA GLU A 199 -1.08 -3.79 -10.53
C GLU A 199 -2.43 -3.29 -11.04
N GLU A 200 -2.48 -2.73 -12.25
CA GLU A 200 -3.71 -2.21 -12.88
C GLU A 200 -3.86 -2.81 -14.28
N SER A 201 -5.07 -3.26 -14.61
CA SER A 201 -5.47 -3.65 -15.96
C SER A 201 -6.76 -2.94 -16.39
N ARG A 202 -6.98 -2.88 -17.70
CA ARG A 202 -8.13 -2.24 -18.33
C ARG A 202 -8.82 -3.25 -19.24
N ALA A 203 -10.08 -3.56 -18.97
CA ALA A 203 -10.87 -4.50 -19.75
C ALA A 203 -12.15 -3.82 -20.26
N LYS A 204 -12.38 -3.86 -21.58
CA LYS A 204 -13.62 -3.38 -22.19
C LYS A 204 -14.79 -4.28 -21.79
N ILE A 205 -15.92 -3.68 -21.41
CA ILE A 205 -17.16 -4.43 -21.14
C ILE A 205 -17.75 -4.90 -22.48
N PRO A 206 -17.97 -6.21 -22.69
CA PRO A 206 -18.65 -6.72 -23.88
C PRO A 206 -20.06 -6.14 -24.03
N HIS A 207 -20.51 -5.94 -25.28
CA HIS A 207 -21.84 -5.47 -25.64
C HIS A 207 -22.24 -4.09 -25.05
N SER A 208 -21.26 -3.32 -24.56
CA SER A 208 -21.46 -2.03 -23.88
C SER A 208 -21.44 -0.82 -24.81
N GLU A 209 -21.23 -1.00 -26.12
CA GLU A 209 -21.09 0.12 -27.05
C GLU A 209 -22.43 0.76 -27.39
N THR A 210 -22.45 2.09 -27.37
CA THR A 210 -23.60 2.89 -27.78
C THR A 210 -23.15 4.01 -28.72
N ILE A 211 -23.98 4.30 -29.73
CA ILE A 211 -23.80 5.48 -30.58
C ILE A 211 -24.76 6.56 -30.11
N GLU A 212 -24.21 7.72 -29.78
CA GLU A 212 -24.95 8.91 -29.39
C GLU A 212 -24.75 10.04 -30.40
N LYS A 213 -25.70 10.98 -30.46
CA LYS A 213 -25.50 12.21 -31.23
C LYS A 213 -24.43 13.05 -30.54
N CYS A 214 -23.48 13.59 -31.31
CA CYS A 214 -22.47 14.48 -30.76
C CYS A 214 -23.12 15.74 -30.19
N SER A 215 -23.06 15.89 -28.86
CA SER A 215 -23.60 17.03 -28.11
C SER A 215 -23.02 18.37 -28.58
N GLY A 216 -21.72 18.40 -28.90
CA GLY A 216 -21.02 19.60 -29.38
C GLY A 216 -21.50 20.14 -30.74
N CYS A 217 -22.27 19.38 -31.51
CA CYS A 217 -22.84 19.83 -32.80
C CYS A 217 -24.28 19.39 -33.03
N ASP A 218 -24.99 18.91 -32.01
CA ASP A 218 -26.37 18.42 -32.12
C ASP A 218 -26.58 17.43 -33.30
N GLY A 219 -25.66 16.47 -33.45
CA GLY A 219 -25.72 15.48 -34.54
C GLY A 219 -25.27 15.96 -35.93
N ARG A 220 -24.99 17.25 -36.14
CA ARG A 220 -24.80 17.87 -37.48
C ARG A 220 -23.43 17.66 -38.13
N GLY A 221 -22.43 17.18 -37.38
CA GLY A 221 -21.03 17.08 -37.78
C GLY A 221 -20.31 18.44 -37.97
N ASN A 222 -21.03 19.54 -38.13
CA ASN A 222 -20.46 20.87 -38.30
C ASN A 222 -21.05 21.83 -37.27
N ILE A 223 -20.24 22.77 -36.83
CA ILE A 223 -20.64 23.87 -35.95
C ILE A 223 -20.60 25.19 -36.73
N VAL A 224 -21.41 26.15 -36.29
CA VAL A 224 -21.48 27.48 -36.91
C VAL A 224 -20.14 28.19 -36.71
N CYS A 225 -19.60 28.81 -37.77
CA CYS A 225 -18.34 29.53 -37.67
C CYS A 225 -18.48 30.74 -36.73
N PRO A 226 -17.76 30.79 -35.59
CA PRO A 226 -17.92 31.86 -34.62
C PRO A 226 -17.50 33.22 -35.20
N THR A 227 -16.50 33.25 -36.09
CA THR A 227 -16.03 34.47 -36.74
C THR A 227 -17.05 35.10 -37.70
N CYS A 228 -17.89 34.30 -38.35
CA CYS A 228 -18.89 34.80 -39.31
C CYS A 228 -20.23 35.16 -38.66
N ASN A 229 -20.56 34.52 -37.53
CA ASN A 229 -21.91 34.51 -36.97
C ASN A 229 -21.94 34.82 -35.46
N ALA A 230 -20.93 35.52 -34.93
CA ALA A 230 -20.77 35.84 -33.50
C ALA A 230 -22.02 36.43 -32.81
N ASN A 231 -22.87 37.13 -33.57
CA ASN A 231 -24.04 37.85 -33.08
C ASN A 231 -25.36 37.33 -33.69
N GLN A 232 -25.41 36.06 -34.11
CA GLN A 232 -26.55 35.51 -34.85
C GLN A 232 -27.34 34.47 -34.03
N GLU A 233 -28.65 34.39 -34.25
CA GLU A 233 -29.53 33.46 -33.53
C GLU A 233 -29.17 31.98 -33.82
N PRO A 234 -29.27 31.09 -32.81
CA PRO A 234 -29.00 29.67 -33.00
C PRO A 234 -29.87 29.04 -34.10
N GLY A 235 -29.22 28.44 -35.10
CA GLY A 235 -29.90 27.74 -36.20
C GLY A 235 -29.69 28.35 -37.58
N PHE A 236 -29.34 29.63 -37.66
CA PHE A 236 -29.01 30.31 -38.93
C PHE A 236 -27.50 30.60 -39.03
N PHE A 237 -26.94 30.47 -40.23
CA PHE A 237 -25.54 30.79 -40.52
C PHE A 237 -25.41 31.47 -41.88
N LYS A 238 -24.41 32.35 -42.02
CA LYS A 238 -24.12 33.08 -43.26
C LYS A 238 -23.12 32.32 -44.12
N GLU A 239 -23.61 31.73 -45.20
CA GLU A 239 -22.76 31.26 -46.29
C GLU A 239 -22.18 32.42 -47.10
N ASN A 240 -21.06 32.16 -47.78
CA ASN A 240 -20.35 33.11 -48.64
C ASN A 240 -19.94 34.43 -47.94
N GLN A 241 -19.85 34.44 -46.61
CA GLN A 241 -19.40 35.61 -45.86
C GLN A 241 -17.92 35.91 -46.18
N MET A 242 -17.70 37.03 -46.87
CA MET A 242 -16.38 37.54 -47.23
C MET A 242 -15.98 38.67 -46.28
N THR A 243 -14.71 38.77 -45.92
CA THR A 243 -14.15 39.88 -45.15
C THR A 243 -13.42 40.85 -46.08
N GLU A 244 -13.32 42.12 -45.68
CA GLU A 244 -12.50 43.08 -46.40
C GLU A 244 -11.03 42.65 -46.38
N CYS A 245 -10.35 42.77 -47.51
CA CYS A 245 -8.95 42.37 -47.59
C CYS A 245 -8.09 43.37 -46.80
N PRO A 246 -7.41 42.96 -45.72
CA PRO A 246 -6.66 43.88 -44.85
C PRO A 246 -5.41 44.47 -45.54
N ALA A 247 -5.00 43.93 -46.69
CA ALA A 247 -3.88 44.46 -47.48
C ALA A 247 -4.28 45.63 -48.42
N CYS A 248 -5.58 45.84 -48.66
CA CYS A 248 -6.05 46.94 -49.52
C CYS A 248 -7.34 47.60 -49.02
N TYR A 249 -7.75 47.35 -47.76
CA TYR A 249 -8.93 47.93 -47.11
C TYR A 249 -10.17 48.00 -48.01
N GLY A 250 -10.58 46.85 -48.57
CA GLY A 250 -11.74 46.75 -49.47
C GLY A 250 -11.50 47.22 -50.92
N ARG A 251 -10.46 48.00 -51.22
CA ARG A 251 -10.26 48.68 -52.52
C ARG A 251 -9.91 47.76 -53.70
N GLY A 252 -9.29 46.61 -53.45
CA GLY A 252 -8.77 45.71 -54.49
C GLY A 252 -7.45 46.16 -55.13
N LEU A 253 -7.04 47.41 -54.91
CA LEU A 253 -5.79 48.00 -55.40
C LEU A 253 -4.93 48.48 -54.23
N ILE A 254 -3.62 48.37 -54.37
CA ILE A 254 -2.61 48.93 -53.46
C ILE A 254 -2.06 50.19 -54.13
N ALA A 255 -2.25 51.34 -53.46
CA ALA A 255 -1.74 52.63 -53.90
C ALA A 255 -0.27 52.80 -53.49
N HIS A 256 0.56 53.25 -54.43
CA HIS A 256 1.97 53.55 -54.21
C HIS A 256 2.21 55.05 -54.06
N ARG A 257 3.37 55.42 -53.50
CA ARG A 257 3.75 56.83 -53.25
C ARG A 257 4.00 57.63 -54.53
N ASP A 258 4.21 56.96 -55.66
CA ASP A 258 4.34 57.56 -56.99
C ASP A 258 2.99 57.84 -57.67
N GLY A 259 1.86 57.52 -57.01
CA GLY A 259 0.52 57.67 -57.54
C GLY A 259 0.06 56.49 -58.41
N SER A 260 0.88 55.45 -58.59
CA SER A 260 0.48 54.24 -59.31
C SER A 260 -0.36 53.30 -58.43
N ASP A 261 -1.28 52.56 -59.06
CA ASP A 261 -2.08 51.53 -58.43
C ASP A 261 -1.67 50.15 -58.94
N THR A 262 -1.37 49.22 -58.03
CA THR A 262 -1.16 47.81 -58.38
C THR A 262 -2.30 46.94 -57.88
N LYS A 263 -2.64 45.91 -58.66
CA LYS A 263 -3.66 44.92 -58.29
C LYS A 263 -3.25 44.22 -56.99
N CYS A 264 -4.10 44.28 -55.96
CA CYS A 264 -3.82 43.61 -54.69
C CYS A 264 -3.75 42.09 -54.89
N VAL A 265 -2.56 41.52 -54.72
CA VAL A 265 -2.29 40.08 -54.90
C VAL A 265 -3.13 39.24 -53.93
N LYS A 266 -3.24 39.68 -52.66
CA LYS A 266 -3.91 38.94 -51.58
C LYS A 266 -5.42 38.70 -51.80
N CYS A 267 -6.10 39.57 -52.56
CA CYS A 267 -7.50 39.38 -52.96
C CYS A 267 -7.70 39.22 -54.47
N ASN A 268 -6.60 39.11 -55.23
CA ASN A 268 -6.58 39.12 -56.70
C ASN A 268 -7.48 40.23 -57.30
N GLY A 269 -7.39 41.45 -56.77
CA GLY A 269 -8.18 42.61 -57.23
C GLY A 269 -9.62 42.70 -56.71
N LYS A 270 -10.15 41.69 -56.00
CA LYS A 270 -11.58 41.63 -55.61
C LYS A 270 -11.96 42.50 -54.39
N GLY A 271 -10.98 43.11 -53.72
CA GLY A 271 -11.20 43.91 -52.50
C GLY A 271 -11.55 43.11 -51.24
N LYS A 272 -12.16 41.94 -51.38
CA LYS A 272 -12.56 41.02 -50.30
C LYS A 272 -11.85 39.68 -50.38
N ILE A 273 -11.69 39.01 -49.25
CA ILE A 273 -11.11 37.66 -49.12
C ILE A 273 -12.09 36.74 -48.37
N PRO A 274 -11.99 35.41 -48.53
CA PRO A 274 -12.82 34.50 -47.76
C PRO A 274 -12.48 34.54 -46.27
N CYS A 275 -13.44 34.20 -45.42
CA CYS A 275 -13.21 34.10 -43.98
C CYS A 275 -12.12 33.04 -43.70
N ALA A 276 -11.06 33.42 -42.98
CA ALA A 276 -9.93 32.53 -42.69
C ALA A 276 -10.33 31.26 -41.93
N THR A 277 -11.34 31.35 -41.06
CA THR A 277 -11.77 30.25 -40.19
C THR A 277 -12.60 29.18 -40.91
N CYS A 278 -13.49 29.58 -41.83
CA CYS A 278 -14.43 28.65 -42.51
C CYS A 278 -14.26 28.54 -44.03
N ALA A 279 -13.31 29.30 -44.62
CA ALA A 279 -13.20 29.50 -46.07
C ALA A 279 -14.53 29.99 -46.70
N SER A 280 -15.22 30.91 -46.01
CA SER A 280 -16.55 31.44 -46.36
C SER A 280 -17.71 30.44 -46.43
N ARG A 281 -17.54 29.20 -45.95
CA ARG A 281 -18.63 28.21 -45.88
C ARG A 281 -19.66 28.48 -44.76
N GLY A 282 -19.42 29.45 -43.88
CA GLY A 282 -20.27 29.74 -42.72
C GLY A 282 -20.24 28.68 -41.61
N LEU A 283 -19.83 27.46 -41.92
CA LEU A 283 -19.65 26.31 -41.02
C LEU A 283 -18.18 25.89 -40.91
N ILE A 284 -17.83 25.29 -39.77
CA ILE A 284 -16.56 24.58 -39.54
C ILE A 284 -16.85 23.16 -39.05
N LYS A 285 -15.90 22.24 -39.25
CA LYS A 285 -16.03 20.86 -38.76
C LYS A 285 -16.14 20.86 -37.23
N CYS A 286 -17.01 20.03 -36.68
CA CYS A 286 -17.02 19.76 -35.24
C CYS A 286 -15.80 18.88 -34.91
N GLU A 287 -14.91 19.39 -34.08
CA GLU A 287 -13.69 18.69 -33.64
C GLU A 287 -14.05 17.48 -32.75
N THR A 288 -15.05 17.62 -31.87
CA THR A 288 -15.50 16.56 -30.95
C THR A 288 -15.89 15.26 -31.64
N CYS A 289 -16.49 15.32 -32.84
CA CYS A 289 -16.88 14.14 -33.62
C CYS A 289 -16.16 14.03 -34.98
N ASN A 290 -15.11 14.83 -35.22
CA ASN A 290 -14.38 14.89 -36.50
C ASN A 290 -15.29 14.98 -37.75
N ALA A 291 -16.39 15.72 -37.63
CA ALA A 291 -17.48 15.85 -38.59
C ALA A 291 -18.33 14.61 -38.91
N GLY A 292 -18.21 13.52 -38.15
CA GLY A 292 -19.11 12.36 -38.25
C GLY A 292 -20.51 12.60 -37.65
N GLY A 293 -20.69 13.63 -36.83
CA GLY A 293 -21.98 13.96 -36.18
C GLY A 293 -22.36 13.06 -35.00
N SER A 294 -21.75 11.88 -34.90
CA SER A 294 -21.98 10.91 -33.83
C SER A 294 -20.74 10.65 -32.99
N LEU A 295 -20.96 10.22 -31.75
CA LEU A 295 -19.94 9.71 -30.84
C LEU A 295 -20.24 8.25 -30.52
N ARG A 296 -19.21 7.46 -30.30
CA ARG A 296 -19.30 6.08 -29.81
C ARG A 296 -18.81 6.08 -28.37
N SER A 297 -19.70 5.77 -27.44
CA SER A 297 -19.37 5.52 -26.05
C SER A 297 -19.27 4.02 -25.81
N HIS A 298 -18.38 3.60 -24.93
CA HIS A 298 -18.30 2.23 -24.45
C HIS A 298 -17.79 2.19 -23.01
N LYS A 299 -18.07 1.11 -22.30
CA LYS A 299 -17.66 0.97 -20.90
C LYS A 299 -16.34 0.20 -20.80
N VAL A 300 -15.51 0.62 -19.86
CA VAL A 300 -14.23 -0.02 -19.52
C VAL A 300 -14.19 -0.23 -18.02
N ALA A 301 -13.91 -1.46 -17.60
CA ALA A 301 -13.52 -1.77 -16.24
C ALA A 301 -12.03 -1.47 -16.06
N ILE A 302 -11.70 -0.63 -15.08
CA ILE A 302 -10.36 -0.54 -14.54
C ILE A 302 -10.32 -1.49 -13.33
N VAL A 303 -9.38 -2.43 -13.34
CA VAL A 303 -9.23 -3.43 -12.28
C VAL A 303 -7.85 -3.28 -11.65
N ARG A 304 -7.82 -3.16 -10.33
CA ARG A 304 -6.62 -2.87 -9.55
C ARG A 304 -6.44 -3.94 -8.49
N TRP A 305 -5.30 -4.62 -8.52
CA TRP A 305 -4.87 -5.52 -7.46
C TRP A 305 -3.84 -4.82 -6.60
N LYS A 306 -3.97 -4.89 -5.28
CA LYS A 306 -3.03 -4.26 -4.33
C LYS A 306 -3.02 -4.97 -2.99
N THR A 307 -1.87 -4.93 -2.30
CA THR A 307 -1.76 -5.38 -0.91
C THR A 307 -1.93 -4.20 0.03
N LEU A 308 -2.90 -4.30 0.94
CA LEU A 308 -2.92 -3.49 2.15
C LEU A 308 -2.08 -4.21 3.21
N SER A 309 -0.99 -3.62 3.68
CA SER A 309 -0.10 -4.24 4.67
C SER A 309 -0.15 -3.47 5.98
N THR A 310 -0.62 -4.12 7.05
CA THR A 310 -0.43 -3.65 8.43
C THR A 310 0.82 -4.30 8.99
N ARG A 311 1.65 -3.52 9.69
CA ARG A 311 2.84 -4.03 10.37
C ARG A 311 2.95 -3.51 11.79
N LYS A 312 3.29 -4.41 12.71
CA LYS A 312 3.50 -4.12 14.13
C LYS A 312 4.85 -4.65 14.59
N VAL A 313 5.46 -3.94 15.54
CA VAL A 313 6.69 -4.34 16.22
C VAL A 313 6.39 -4.55 17.71
N SER A 314 6.93 -5.62 18.29
CA SER A 314 7.00 -5.84 19.73
C SER A 314 8.46 -5.96 20.13
N ALA A 315 9.03 -4.84 20.55
CA ALA A 315 10.37 -4.76 21.10
C ALA A 315 10.34 -4.87 22.63
N THR A 316 11.26 -5.65 23.19
CA THR A 316 11.50 -5.66 24.63
C THR A 316 12.06 -4.31 25.10
N SER A 317 11.99 -4.02 26.41
CA SER A 317 12.62 -2.81 27.00
C SER A 317 14.12 -2.70 26.70
N GLY A 318 14.78 -3.81 26.36
CA GLY A 318 16.13 -3.84 25.83
C GLY A 318 16.30 -3.02 24.55
N ALA A 319 15.45 -3.30 23.57
CA ALA A 319 15.49 -2.78 22.19
C ALA A 319 14.59 -1.55 21.94
N ALA A 320 13.72 -1.17 22.88
CA ALA A 320 12.77 -0.06 22.74
C ALA A 320 13.35 1.36 22.48
N SER A 321 14.68 1.52 22.40
CA SER A 321 15.33 2.79 21.99
C SER A 321 15.71 2.85 20.50
N VAL A 322 15.49 1.75 19.77
CA VAL A 322 15.64 1.60 18.33
C VAL A 322 14.28 1.85 17.65
N PRO A 323 14.22 2.68 16.58
CA PRO A 323 12.97 2.92 15.86
C PRO A 323 12.45 1.69 15.09
N ASP A 324 11.12 1.55 15.03
CA ASP A 324 10.44 0.45 14.34
C ASP A 324 10.82 0.35 12.86
N GLU A 325 11.14 1.47 12.19
CA GLU A 325 11.56 1.48 10.79
C GLU A 325 12.88 0.72 10.57
N VAL A 326 13.72 0.57 11.59
CA VAL A 326 14.94 -0.24 11.53
C VAL A 326 14.58 -1.73 11.52
N PHE A 327 13.71 -2.14 12.44
CA PHE A 327 13.15 -3.50 12.46
C PHE A 327 12.28 -3.81 11.24
N HIS A 328 11.72 -2.78 10.60
CA HIS A 328 10.99 -2.94 9.35
C HIS A 328 11.87 -3.37 8.17
N ARG A 329 13.16 -2.98 8.16
CA ARG A 329 14.11 -3.39 7.10
C ARG A 329 14.93 -4.63 7.47
N ALA A 330 15.09 -4.89 8.77
CA ALA A 330 15.88 -6.01 9.28
C ALA A 330 15.33 -7.38 8.83
N LYS A 331 16.24 -8.31 8.51
CA LYS A 331 15.90 -9.72 8.25
C LYS A 331 15.84 -10.50 9.56
N GLY A 332 14.76 -11.24 9.76
CA GLY A 332 14.52 -12.12 10.91
C GLY A 332 14.13 -13.54 10.48
N VAL A 333 14.00 -14.45 11.45
CA VAL A 333 13.46 -15.80 11.24
C VAL A 333 11.93 -15.73 11.24
N GLN A 334 11.28 -16.39 10.29
CA GLN A 334 9.83 -16.49 10.28
C GLN A 334 9.37 -17.57 11.28
N LEU A 335 8.52 -17.18 12.23
CA LEU A 335 7.92 -18.08 13.23
C LEU A 335 6.57 -18.62 12.77
N CYS A 336 5.82 -17.87 11.97
CA CYS A 336 4.65 -18.41 11.26
C CYS A 336 4.45 -17.73 9.89
N ASN A 337 3.88 -18.49 8.96
CA ASN A 337 3.40 -18.02 7.66
C ASN A 337 2.03 -18.66 7.39
N THR A 338 0.96 -17.95 7.72
CA THR A 338 -0.41 -18.44 7.51
C THR A 338 -1.05 -17.67 6.39
N GLN A 339 -1.49 -18.37 5.35
CA GLN A 339 -2.23 -17.81 4.23
C GLN A 339 -3.64 -18.38 4.22
N ALA A 340 -4.66 -17.51 4.14
CA ALA A 340 -6.08 -17.90 4.16
C ALA A 340 -6.93 -16.86 3.41
N TYR A 341 -8.23 -17.10 3.21
CA TYR A 341 -9.14 -16.02 2.76
C TYR A 341 -9.21 -14.88 3.78
N GLN A 342 -9.26 -15.24 5.07
CA GLN A 342 -9.14 -14.32 6.19
C GLN A 342 -8.30 -15.00 7.27
N CYS A 343 -7.25 -14.33 7.75
CA CYS A 343 -6.36 -14.88 8.76
C CYS A 343 -6.91 -14.67 10.17
N THR A 344 -6.84 -15.73 10.98
CA THR A 344 -7.00 -15.69 12.44
C THR A 344 -5.63 -15.54 13.12
N PRO A 345 -5.59 -15.18 14.42
CA PRO A 345 -4.34 -15.18 15.19
C PRO A 345 -3.68 -16.56 15.18
N ALA A 346 -2.35 -16.57 15.10
CA ALA A 346 -1.54 -17.78 15.17
C ALA A 346 -1.44 -18.27 16.63
N PHE A 347 -1.36 -19.58 16.81
CA PHE A 347 -1.22 -20.21 18.12
C PHE A 347 0.22 -20.72 18.34
N PHE A 348 0.83 -20.25 19.42
CA PHE A 348 2.15 -20.65 19.91
C PHE A 348 1.95 -21.31 21.27
N ALA A 349 2.11 -22.64 21.35
CA ALA A 349 1.74 -23.41 22.55
C ALA A 349 2.46 -22.94 23.82
N ASP A 350 3.75 -22.62 23.70
CA ASP A 350 4.61 -22.29 24.84
C ASP A 350 4.57 -20.80 25.20
N SER A 351 4.10 -19.92 24.30
CA SER A 351 4.32 -18.46 24.42
C SER A 351 3.05 -17.61 24.39
N PHE A 352 2.54 -17.26 25.57
CA PHE A 352 1.40 -16.34 25.72
C PHE A 352 1.65 -14.96 25.06
N SER A 353 2.87 -14.43 25.16
CA SER A 353 3.24 -13.14 24.57
C SER A 353 3.10 -13.13 23.05
N LEU A 354 3.49 -14.21 22.37
CA LEU A 354 3.32 -14.33 20.91
C LEU A 354 1.86 -14.51 20.49
N ASN A 355 1.07 -15.27 21.26
CA ASN A 355 -0.38 -15.39 21.03
C ASN A 355 -1.08 -14.02 21.12
N LYS A 356 -0.74 -13.22 22.15
CA LYS A 356 -1.26 -11.87 22.32
C LYS A 356 -0.80 -10.95 21.18
N PHE A 357 0.50 -10.95 20.85
CA PHE A 357 1.06 -10.14 19.77
C PHE A 357 0.42 -10.46 18.41
N SER A 358 0.26 -11.74 18.08
CA SER A 358 -0.46 -12.14 16.86
C SER A 358 -1.92 -11.67 16.86
N SER A 359 -2.60 -11.75 18.00
CA SER A 359 -3.97 -11.23 18.12
C SER A 359 -4.05 -9.72 17.89
N GLU A 360 -3.06 -8.96 18.35
CA GLU A 360 -2.96 -7.53 18.11
C GLU A 360 -2.68 -7.19 16.64
N VAL A 361 -1.77 -7.91 15.97
CA VAL A 361 -1.49 -7.76 14.52
C VAL A 361 -2.76 -7.98 13.68
N ILE A 362 -3.54 -9.01 14.03
CA ILE A 362 -4.83 -9.31 13.37
C ILE A 362 -5.91 -8.26 13.69
N ALA A 363 -5.87 -7.64 14.88
CA ALA A 363 -6.82 -6.60 15.28
C ALA A 363 -6.57 -5.26 14.53
N GLU A 364 -5.33 -4.99 14.12
CA GLU A 364 -4.94 -3.81 13.34
C GLU A 364 -5.12 -3.97 11.81
N ARG A 365 -5.94 -4.96 11.39
CA ARG A 365 -6.28 -5.21 9.98
C ARG A 365 -6.73 -3.93 9.26
N ALA A 366 -6.08 -3.64 8.13
CA ALA A 366 -6.38 -2.47 7.32
C ALA A 366 -7.84 -2.48 6.81
N PRO A 367 -8.53 -1.32 6.77
CA PRO A 367 -9.88 -1.23 6.24
C PRO A 367 -9.89 -1.44 4.73
N VAL A 368 -10.78 -2.33 4.26
CA VAL A 368 -10.95 -2.64 2.84
C VAL A 368 -11.91 -1.64 2.20
N PRO A 369 -11.58 -1.04 1.03
CA PRO A 369 -12.50 -0.14 0.32
C PRO A 369 -13.83 -0.83 -0.06
N PRO A 370 -14.99 -0.14 -0.01
CA PRO A 370 -16.28 -0.73 -0.41
C PRO A 370 -16.35 -1.18 -1.88
N SER A 371 -15.49 -0.60 -2.73
CA SER A 371 -15.27 -0.94 -4.14
C SER A 371 -14.43 -2.21 -4.35
N ALA A 372 -13.89 -2.81 -3.28
CA ALA A 372 -12.93 -3.90 -3.34
C ALA A 372 -13.47 -5.21 -2.73
N ARG A 373 -12.90 -6.33 -3.20
CA ARG A 373 -13.06 -7.67 -2.63
C ARG A 373 -11.73 -8.13 -2.07
N VAL A 374 -11.75 -8.75 -0.89
CA VAL A 374 -10.60 -9.51 -0.37
C VAL A 374 -10.46 -10.77 -1.20
N ILE A 375 -9.24 -11.05 -1.68
CA ILE A 375 -8.89 -12.31 -2.32
C ILE A 375 -8.30 -13.25 -1.27
N CYS A 376 -7.30 -12.76 -0.53
CA CYS A 376 -6.50 -13.57 0.37
C CYS A 376 -5.76 -12.69 1.38
N GLU A 377 -5.56 -13.21 2.58
CA GLU A 377 -4.67 -12.64 3.59
C GLU A 377 -3.45 -13.53 3.83
N ARG A 378 -2.32 -12.91 4.15
CA ARG A 378 -1.12 -13.56 4.67
C ARG A 378 -0.74 -12.91 5.98
N HIS A 379 -0.82 -13.69 7.05
CA HIS A 379 -0.36 -13.31 8.37
C HIS A 379 1.01 -13.94 8.64
N THR A 380 1.96 -13.13 9.08
CA THR A 380 3.34 -13.53 9.33
C THR A 380 3.83 -12.95 10.64
N ILE A 381 4.36 -13.80 11.52
CA ILE A 381 5.15 -13.39 12.68
C ILE A 381 6.60 -13.80 12.43
N SER A 382 7.52 -12.88 12.69
CA SER A 382 8.95 -13.10 12.58
C SER A 382 9.69 -12.58 13.81
N VAL A 383 10.87 -13.14 14.10
CA VAL A 383 11.77 -12.67 15.14
C VAL A 383 13.05 -12.11 14.51
N VAL A 384 13.34 -10.84 14.78
CA VAL A 384 14.60 -10.19 14.45
C VAL A 384 15.53 -10.37 15.66
N PRO A 385 16.67 -11.07 15.51
CA PRO A 385 17.67 -11.13 16.58
C PRO A 385 18.24 -9.73 16.79
N VAL A 386 18.35 -9.30 18.05
CA VAL A 386 18.88 -7.99 18.40
C VAL A 386 19.73 -8.12 19.64
N THR A 387 21.03 -7.82 19.54
CA THR A 387 21.93 -7.83 20.70
C THR A 387 22.25 -6.39 21.11
N ARG A 388 21.94 -6.03 22.35
CA ARG A 388 22.34 -4.74 22.96
C ARG A 388 23.70 -4.92 23.62
N VAL A 389 24.66 -4.10 23.22
CA VAL A 389 26.01 -4.09 23.78
C VAL A 389 26.23 -2.77 24.50
N THR A 390 26.57 -2.83 25.78
CA THR A 390 26.96 -1.65 26.56
C THR A 390 28.46 -1.66 26.81
N MET A 391 29.15 -0.62 26.39
CA MET A 391 30.59 -0.44 26.63
C MET A 391 30.83 0.68 27.64
N SER A 392 31.83 0.51 28.51
CA SER A 392 32.18 1.50 29.53
C SER A 392 33.70 1.72 29.66
N HIS A 393 34.05 2.93 30.09
CA HIS A 393 35.42 3.32 30.44
C HIS A 393 35.41 4.54 31.36
N ARG A 394 35.89 4.36 32.59
CA ARG A 394 35.73 5.33 33.70
C ARG A 394 34.24 5.65 33.89
N ASN A 395 33.89 6.89 34.22
CA ASN A 395 32.51 7.33 34.47
C ASN A 395 31.73 7.64 33.17
N ARG A 396 32.01 6.93 32.07
CA ARG A 396 31.27 7.06 30.81
C ARG A 396 30.93 5.67 30.27
N SER A 397 29.71 5.56 29.75
CA SER A 397 29.22 4.42 29.00
C SER A 397 28.48 4.89 27.75
N PHE A 398 28.31 3.99 26.79
CA PHE A 398 27.34 4.09 25.71
C PHE A 398 26.87 2.68 25.36
N SER A 399 25.68 2.59 24.76
CA SER A 399 25.13 1.33 24.26
C SER A 399 24.86 1.44 22.77
N PHE A 400 24.99 0.31 22.08
CA PHE A 400 24.62 0.15 20.68
C PHE A 400 23.95 -1.20 20.47
N TYR A 401 23.38 -1.38 19.29
CA TYR A 401 22.57 -2.53 18.93
C TYR A 401 23.14 -3.17 17.68
N ILE A 402 23.17 -4.50 17.65
CA ILE A 402 23.48 -5.30 16.46
C ILE A 402 22.16 -5.96 16.04
N ILE A 403 21.69 -5.69 14.83
CA ILE A 403 20.32 -5.96 14.41
C ILE A 403 20.28 -6.94 13.22
N GLY A 404 19.48 -7.98 13.36
CA GLY A 404 19.17 -8.96 12.32
C GLY A 404 20.36 -9.80 11.89
N PHE A 405 20.12 -10.72 10.95
CA PHE A 405 21.19 -11.54 10.37
C PHE A 405 22.14 -10.77 9.45
N SER A 406 21.78 -9.55 9.03
CA SER A 406 22.70 -8.60 8.40
C SER A 406 23.68 -7.96 9.38
N ARG A 407 23.51 -8.18 10.70
CA ARG A 407 24.36 -7.68 11.79
C ARG A 407 24.57 -6.16 11.72
N GLU A 408 23.52 -5.44 11.31
CA GLU A 408 23.55 -4.00 11.14
C GLU A 408 23.71 -3.31 12.50
N VAL A 409 24.77 -2.53 12.66
CA VAL A 409 24.98 -1.74 13.87
C VAL A 409 24.07 -0.52 13.86
N TYR A 410 23.19 -0.41 14.84
CA TYR A 410 22.46 0.80 15.15
C TYR A 410 23.00 1.43 16.44
N LEU A 411 23.46 2.68 16.31
CA LEU A 411 24.00 3.46 17.42
C LEU A 411 23.27 4.81 17.43
N LYS A 412 22.46 5.03 18.48
CA LYS A 412 21.76 6.31 18.74
C LYS A 412 22.77 7.44 18.92
N ASP A 413 22.37 8.70 18.74
CA ASP A 413 23.25 9.87 18.60
C ASP A 413 24.12 10.31 19.80
N TYR A 414 24.61 9.37 20.60
CA TYR A 414 25.60 9.60 21.66
C TYR A 414 26.79 8.65 21.51
N TYR A 415 27.76 9.02 20.67
CA TYR A 415 29.07 8.36 20.60
C TYR A 415 30.11 9.14 21.43
N PRO A 416 30.87 8.50 22.35
CA PRO A 416 31.70 9.24 23.32
C PRO A 416 32.92 9.99 22.76
N SER A 417 33.32 9.72 21.51
CA SER A 417 34.50 10.29 20.87
C SER A 417 34.13 10.96 19.54
N ARG A 418 33.37 12.05 19.61
CA ARG A 418 33.03 12.90 18.46
C ARG A 418 33.95 14.12 18.45
N PHE A 419 34.72 14.32 17.39
CA PHE A 419 35.62 15.45 17.22
C PHE A 419 35.79 15.83 15.74
N CYS A 420 35.27 16.99 15.33
CA CYS A 420 35.44 17.54 13.98
C CYS A 420 36.46 18.70 14.01
N TRP A 421 37.48 18.64 13.15
CA TRP A 421 38.44 19.74 12.93
C TRP A 421 37.92 20.84 11.98
N GLY A 422 36.60 21.00 11.83
CA GLY A 422 35.98 22.00 10.94
C GLY A 422 36.08 21.75 9.43
N LEU A 423 36.88 20.78 8.98
CA LEU A 423 37.13 20.46 7.56
C LEU A 423 36.26 19.32 6.99
N CYS A 424 35.22 18.87 7.72
CA CYS A 424 34.37 17.78 7.26
C CYS A 424 33.02 18.28 6.70
N PRO A 425 32.51 17.71 5.58
CA PRO A 425 31.20 18.06 5.01
C PRO A 425 29.99 17.94 5.96
N CYS A 426 30.10 17.21 7.07
CA CYS A 426 29.02 17.07 8.06
C CYS A 426 28.61 18.37 8.75
N LEU A 427 29.35 19.48 8.55
CA LEU A 427 29.03 20.79 9.13
C LEU A 427 27.77 21.43 8.52
N GLU A 428 27.34 21.02 7.32
CA GLU A 428 26.08 21.47 6.72
C GLU A 428 24.85 20.78 7.35
N TRP A 429 25.00 19.54 7.83
CA TRP A 429 23.92 18.78 8.50
C TRP A 429 23.57 19.28 9.91
N LEU A 430 24.39 20.16 10.50
CA LEU A 430 24.14 20.80 11.80
C LEU A 430 23.37 22.14 11.68
N LYS A 431 22.82 22.45 10.49
CA LYS A 431 21.99 23.64 10.23
C LYS A 431 20.55 23.27 9.84
N LEU A 432 19.85 22.51 10.69
CA LEU A 432 18.40 22.34 10.68
C LEU A 432 17.89 22.27 12.13
#